data_AF-A0A7J6W6K1-F1
#
_entry.id   AF-A0A7J6W6K1-F1
#
_cell.length_a   1.000
_cell.length_b   1.000
_cell.length_c   1.000
_cell.angle_alpha   90.00
_cell.angle_beta   90.00
_cell.angle_gamma   90.00
#
_symmetry.space_group_name_H-M   'P 1'
#
loop_
_entity.id
_entity.type
_entity.pdbx_description
1 polymer ?
#
loop_
_entity_poly.entity_id
_entity_poly.type
_entity_poly.pdbx_seq_one_letter_code
_entity_poly.pdbx_strand_id
1 'polypeptide(L)'
;MATPLTGLQHRDGGGGVALMGGPLNPVDSSSSSTTTNTASVASSSSSSLKNSALKSPILIFLFFHKAIRSELDGLHQAAMVVATEPDGNIQPLVQRYHFFREIYKHHCNAEDEVIFPALDIRVKNVARTYSLEHQGESALFDQLFELLNSNMQDDEGFRRELASCTGALKTSVSQHMSKEEEQVFPLLIEKFTFEEQASLVWQFLCSIPVNMMAEFLPWLSSSVSPDEHPDMLKCLCKIVPNEKLLQQVIFTWLEGKSVSGGHRREIFSCCKSFRDGISMEQTEKGRCACESSNVGKRKYVEASCEVSDSAAYPVNEILHWHSAIKRELNDIANEARKIQLSGDFSDISAFNERLQFIAEVCIFHSIAEDKVIFPAVDGELSFVQEHAEEESQFNNFRCLIESIQSAGANSSSSEFYTKLCSHADQIMDTIQKHFHEEEVQVLPLARDHFSPQRQRELLYQSLCVMPLKLVERVLPWLVGLLSEEEARSFLQNMHLA
;
A
#
# COMPACT_ATOMS: atom_id res chain seq x y z
N MET A 1 18.73 -6.98 13.29
CA MET A 1 18.56 -7.33 14.72
C MET A 1 17.07 -7.44 15.02
N ALA A 2 16.54 -8.67 15.03
CA ALA A 2 15.15 -8.96 15.36
C ALA A 2 15.14 -9.82 16.63
N THR A 3 14.30 -9.43 17.59
CA THR A 3 14.11 -10.14 18.86
C THR A 3 12.88 -11.05 18.71
N PRO A 4 12.94 -12.32 19.18
CA PRO A 4 11.85 -13.28 19.04
C PRO A 4 10.78 -13.15 20.13
N LEU A 5 9.52 -13.35 19.74
CA LEU A 5 8.37 -13.58 20.62
C LEU A 5 8.39 -15.03 21.13
N THR A 6 8.38 -15.22 22.46
CA THR A 6 7.92 -16.48 23.08
C THR A 6 7.24 -16.22 24.42
N GLY A 7 6.05 -16.79 24.58
CA GLY A 7 5.73 -17.69 25.69
C GLY A 7 5.25 -17.12 27.02
N LEU A 8 3.93 -17.16 27.21
CA LEU A 8 3.25 -17.19 28.51
C LEU A 8 3.85 -18.21 29.49
N GLN A 9 4.17 -17.78 30.71
CA GLN A 9 4.10 -18.63 31.91
C GLN A 9 3.76 -17.81 33.15
N HIS A 10 2.67 -18.20 33.80
CA HIS A 10 2.21 -17.78 35.12
C HIS A 10 3.29 -18.01 36.19
N ARG A 11 3.58 -16.99 37.03
CA ARG A 11 3.64 -17.15 38.51
C ARG A 11 3.75 -15.82 39.26
N ASP A 12 3.08 -15.84 40.41
CA ASP A 12 2.90 -14.80 41.42
C ASP A 12 4.14 -14.02 41.87
N GLY A 13 3.93 -12.76 42.28
CA GLY A 13 4.58 -12.24 43.49
C GLY A 13 5.15 -10.81 43.41
N GLY A 14 4.43 -9.86 44.02
CA GLY A 14 5.05 -8.94 44.99
C GLY A 14 5.66 -7.62 44.50
N GLY A 15 4.88 -6.55 44.66
CA GLY A 15 5.23 -5.23 45.20
C GLY A 15 6.67 -4.68 45.13
N GLY A 16 6.79 -3.46 44.61
CA GLY A 16 7.98 -2.62 44.82
C GLY A 16 7.94 -1.30 44.04
N VAL A 17 7.35 -0.27 44.65
CA VAL A 17 7.47 1.13 44.20
C VAL A 17 8.91 1.58 44.40
N ALA A 18 9.58 2.06 43.35
CA ALA A 18 10.89 2.68 43.43
C ALA A 18 10.84 4.11 42.88
N LEU A 19 10.61 5.07 43.78
CA LEU A 19 10.94 6.48 43.61
C LEU A 19 12.47 6.64 43.67
N MET A 20 13.07 7.25 42.65
CA MET A 20 14.46 7.71 42.71
C MET A 20 14.49 9.24 42.55
N GLY A 21 14.61 9.91 43.70
CA GLY A 21 14.91 11.33 43.78
C GLY A 21 16.41 11.59 43.63
N GLY A 22 16.75 12.59 42.80
CA GLY A 22 18.08 13.21 42.71
C GLY A 22 18.03 14.67 43.17
N PRO A 23 19.17 15.26 43.60
CA PRO A 23 19.18 16.29 44.64
C PRO A 23 18.94 17.72 44.13
N LEU A 24 18.19 18.47 44.93
CA LEU A 24 18.05 19.92 44.87
C LEU A 24 19.28 20.59 45.50
N ASN A 25 19.83 21.61 44.84
CA ASN A 25 20.63 22.65 45.51
C ASN A 25 20.11 24.05 45.09
N PRO A 26 20.10 25.05 46.00
CA PRO A 26 19.41 26.31 45.80
C PRO A 26 20.36 27.52 45.58
N VAL A 27 19.75 28.71 45.35
CA VAL A 27 20.30 30.08 45.56
C VAL A 27 21.15 30.62 44.37
N ASP A 28 21.02 31.84 43.81
CA ASP A 28 20.20 33.02 44.07
C ASP A 28 20.03 33.91 42.81
N SER A 29 19.11 34.86 42.95
CA SER A 29 18.67 35.91 42.02
C SER A 29 19.72 36.96 41.65
N SER A 30 19.74 37.41 40.38
CA SER A 30 20.02 38.83 40.06
C SER A 30 19.43 39.28 38.71
N SER A 31 18.50 40.24 38.82
CA SER A 31 18.18 41.34 37.91
C SER A 31 18.01 41.09 36.41
N SER A 32 16.75 41.04 35.96
CA SER A 32 16.37 41.39 34.59
C SER A 32 15.26 42.45 34.60
N SER A 33 15.60 43.63 34.08
CA SER A 33 14.67 44.70 33.74
C SER A 33 14.69 44.88 32.22
N THR A 34 13.81 44.19 31.50
CA THR A 34 13.40 44.65 30.17
C THR A 34 11.97 44.19 29.89
N THR A 35 11.08 45.17 29.84
CA THR A 35 9.72 45.10 29.35
C THR A 35 9.68 44.72 27.87
N THR A 36 8.98 43.65 27.49
CA THR A 36 8.41 43.52 26.14
C THR A 36 7.08 42.76 26.16
N ASN A 37 6.06 43.51 25.75
CA ASN A 37 4.71 43.20 25.27
C ASN A 37 4.32 41.74 25.03
N THR A 38 3.24 41.36 25.69
CA THR A 38 2.30 40.29 25.35
C THR A 38 1.52 40.63 24.07
N ALA A 39 1.70 39.83 23.01
CA ALA A 39 0.71 39.68 21.94
C ALA A 39 0.86 38.31 21.26
N SER A 40 -0.14 37.45 21.49
CA SER A 40 -0.68 36.43 20.57
C SER A 40 0.28 35.70 19.61
N VAL A 41 0.72 34.51 20.01
CA VAL A 41 1.23 33.49 19.09
C VAL A 41 0.07 32.55 18.77
N ALA A 42 -0.67 32.88 17.71
CA ALA A 42 -1.55 31.95 17.02
C ALA A 42 -1.54 32.34 15.54
N SER A 43 -1.42 31.35 14.66
CA SER A 43 -1.41 31.42 13.19
C SER A 43 -0.13 32.00 12.53
N SER A 44 0.83 31.12 12.22
CA SER A 44 1.84 31.39 11.19
C SER A 44 2.16 30.19 10.29
N SER A 45 1.37 29.12 10.30
CA SER A 45 1.62 27.92 9.49
C SER A 45 0.98 27.95 8.08
N SER A 46 0.05 28.86 7.79
CA SER A 46 -0.66 28.86 6.49
C SER A 46 0.04 29.61 5.35
N SER A 47 1.10 30.37 5.62
CA SER A 47 1.81 31.14 4.59
C SER A 47 3.06 30.44 4.01
N SER A 48 3.54 29.34 4.61
CA SER A 48 4.82 28.72 4.24
C SER A 48 4.75 27.63 3.16
N LEU A 49 3.55 27.09 2.87
CA LEU A 49 3.38 26.01 1.88
C LEU A 49 3.39 26.48 0.42
N LYS A 50 3.14 27.78 0.18
CA LYS A 50 3.03 28.32 -1.18
C LYS A 50 4.35 28.19 -1.92
N ASN A 51 4.34 27.44 -3.02
CA ASN A 51 5.50 27.09 -3.86
C ASN A 51 6.61 26.24 -3.19
N SER A 52 6.47 25.76 -1.96
CA SER A 52 7.53 24.97 -1.31
C SER A 52 7.67 23.59 -1.96
N ALA A 53 6.55 22.89 -2.15
CA ALA A 53 6.47 21.61 -2.85
C ALA A 53 6.95 21.67 -4.31
N LEU A 54 6.93 22.86 -4.93
CA LEU A 54 7.46 23.05 -6.29
C LEU A 54 8.99 23.09 -6.36
N LYS A 55 9.64 23.41 -5.22
CA LYS A 55 11.10 23.47 -5.07
C LYS A 55 11.67 22.15 -4.56
N SER A 56 10.90 21.40 -3.78
CA SER A 56 11.29 20.13 -3.20
C SER A 56 10.09 19.17 -3.21
N PRO A 57 10.11 18.09 -4.02
CA PRO A 57 9.00 17.17 -4.15
C PRO A 57 8.57 16.52 -2.83
N ILE A 58 9.53 16.29 -1.91
CA ILE A 58 9.24 15.64 -0.63
C ILE A 58 8.25 16.42 0.23
N LEU A 59 8.18 17.75 0.04
CA LEU A 59 7.26 18.60 0.80
C LEU A 59 5.79 18.41 0.40
N ILE A 60 5.49 17.57 -0.60
CA ILE A 60 4.12 17.14 -0.87
C ILE A 60 3.50 16.39 0.33
N PHE A 61 4.31 15.71 1.13
CA PHE A 61 3.84 15.02 2.34
C PHE A 61 3.25 15.99 3.38
N LEU A 62 3.54 17.29 3.32
CA LEU A 62 2.83 18.28 4.14
C LEU A 62 1.32 18.32 3.84
N PHE A 63 0.91 18.07 2.58
CA PHE A 63 -0.51 17.92 2.25
C PHE A 63 -1.11 16.64 2.85
N PHE A 64 -0.33 15.56 2.87
CA PHE A 64 -0.72 14.27 3.46
C PHE A 64 -0.92 14.43 4.96
N HIS A 65 0.08 15.00 5.66
CA HIS A 65 0.04 15.21 7.09
C HIS A 65 -1.09 16.19 7.48
N LYS A 66 -1.38 17.19 6.64
CA LYS A 66 -2.54 18.08 6.83
C LYS A 66 -3.86 17.31 6.76
N ALA A 67 -4.02 16.44 5.75
CA ALA A 67 -5.22 15.60 5.61
C ALA A 67 -5.38 14.62 6.79
N ILE A 68 -4.29 13.94 7.18
CA ILE A 68 -4.24 13.02 8.32
C ILE A 68 -4.63 13.73 9.62
N ARG A 69 -4.04 14.90 9.91
CA ARG A 69 -4.40 15.69 11.11
C ARG A 69 -5.86 16.13 11.10
N SER A 70 -6.39 16.51 9.94
CA SER A 70 -7.80 16.87 9.79
C SER A 70 -8.73 15.68 10.04
N GLU A 71 -8.38 14.48 9.58
CA GLU A 71 -9.17 13.27 9.83
C GLU A 71 -9.10 12.83 11.30
N LEU A 72 -7.93 12.93 11.94
CA LEU A 72 -7.78 12.72 13.39
C LEU A 72 -8.63 13.67 14.22
N ASP A 73 -8.68 14.95 13.82
CA ASP A 73 -9.56 15.93 14.42
C ASP A 73 -11.03 15.50 14.28
N GLY A 74 -11.45 15.13 13.06
CA GLY A 74 -12.80 14.65 12.79
C GLY A 74 -13.18 13.37 13.55
N LEU A 75 -12.23 12.44 13.72
CA LEU A 75 -12.41 11.19 14.46
C LEU A 75 -12.57 11.47 15.96
N HIS A 76 -11.68 12.30 16.53
CA HIS A 76 -11.76 12.65 17.94
C HIS A 76 -13.03 13.46 18.26
N GLN A 77 -13.43 14.40 17.41
CA GLN A 77 -14.69 15.12 17.59
C GLN A 77 -15.91 14.18 17.57
N ALA A 78 -15.93 13.20 16.66
CA ALA A 78 -17.00 12.19 16.64
C ALA A 78 -17.03 11.37 17.94
N ALA A 79 -15.88 10.99 18.49
CA ALA A 79 -15.80 10.30 19.78
C ALA A 79 -16.23 11.19 20.96
N MET A 80 -15.95 12.49 20.91
CA MET A 80 -16.43 13.45 21.91
C MET A 80 -17.95 13.54 21.93
N VAL A 81 -18.58 13.59 20.74
CA VAL A 81 -20.04 13.60 20.62
C VAL A 81 -20.64 12.34 21.25
N VAL A 82 -20.12 11.16 20.91
CA VAL A 82 -20.55 9.88 21.52
C VAL A 82 -20.36 9.89 23.03
N ALA A 83 -19.27 10.49 23.54
CA ALA A 83 -19.04 10.56 24.98
C ALA A 83 -20.05 11.46 25.71
N THR A 84 -20.47 12.57 25.08
CA THR A 84 -21.39 13.54 25.68
C THR A 84 -22.87 13.24 25.44
N GLU A 85 -23.20 12.47 24.41
CA GLU A 85 -24.58 12.15 24.00
C GLU A 85 -24.81 10.63 24.10
N PRO A 86 -25.33 10.12 25.24
CA PRO A 86 -25.47 8.68 25.50
C PRO A 86 -26.32 7.92 24.46
N ASP A 87 -27.32 8.57 23.87
CA ASP A 87 -28.18 7.99 22.82
C ASP A 87 -27.60 8.20 21.40
N GLY A 88 -26.36 8.68 21.30
CA GLY A 88 -25.68 9.03 20.05
C GLY A 88 -25.31 7.79 19.22
N ASN A 89 -25.53 7.89 17.91
CA ASN A 89 -25.14 6.84 16.99
C ASN A 89 -23.61 6.74 16.85
N ILE A 90 -23.03 5.59 17.23
CA ILE A 90 -21.59 5.31 17.11
C ILE A 90 -21.16 4.96 15.67
N GLN A 91 -22.09 4.60 14.79
CA GLN A 91 -21.76 4.12 13.43
C GLN A 91 -20.91 5.10 12.59
N PRO A 92 -21.16 6.43 12.61
CA PRO A 92 -20.29 7.37 11.90
C PRO A 92 -18.84 7.36 12.41
N LEU A 93 -18.64 7.14 13.72
CA LEU A 93 -17.30 7.02 14.30
C LEU A 93 -16.63 5.71 13.84
N VAL A 94 -17.37 4.60 13.84
CA VAL A 94 -16.88 3.29 13.36
C VAL A 94 -16.46 3.37 11.88
N GLN A 95 -17.31 3.94 11.02
CA GLN A 95 -17.00 4.12 9.60
C GLN A 95 -15.77 4.99 9.38
N ARG A 96 -15.67 6.11 10.10
CA ARG A 96 -14.53 7.01 10.04
C ARG A 96 -13.24 6.33 10.54
N TYR A 97 -13.33 5.54 11.59
CA TYR A 97 -12.21 4.75 12.11
C TYR A 97 -11.68 3.79 11.05
N HIS A 98 -12.55 2.98 10.44
CA HIS A 98 -12.13 1.98 9.45
C HIS A 98 -11.45 2.63 8.24
N PHE A 99 -12.07 3.67 7.70
CA PHE A 99 -11.50 4.43 6.58
C PHE A 99 -10.12 5.01 6.93
N PHE A 100 -10.02 5.67 8.09
CA PHE A 100 -8.77 6.31 8.49
C PHE A 100 -7.68 5.30 8.85
N ARG A 101 -8.03 4.17 9.49
CA ARG A 101 -7.08 3.09 9.81
C ARG A 101 -6.41 2.55 8.55
N GLU A 102 -7.19 2.28 7.50
CA GLU A 102 -6.63 1.76 6.24
C GLU A 102 -5.70 2.79 5.58
N ILE A 103 -6.12 4.07 5.50
CA ILE A 103 -5.28 5.14 4.95
C ILE A 103 -3.96 5.28 5.73
N TYR A 104 -4.06 5.37 7.05
CA TYR A 104 -2.89 5.59 7.90
C TYR A 104 -1.93 4.41 7.84
N LYS A 105 -2.45 3.18 7.86
CA LYS A 105 -1.66 1.96 7.71
C LYS A 105 -0.87 1.97 6.39
N HIS A 106 -1.50 2.32 5.28
CA HIS A 106 -0.81 2.39 3.98
C HIS A 106 0.22 3.51 3.90
N HIS A 107 -0.03 4.64 4.57
CA HIS A 107 0.95 5.72 4.69
C HIS A 107 2.21 5.26 5.43
N CYS A 108 2.07 4.75 6.66
CA CYS A 108 3.19 4.27 7.46
C CYS A 108 3.97 3.15 6.76
N ASN A 109 3.26 2.19 6.15
CA ASN A 109 3.91 1.10 5.40
C ASN A 109 4.75 1.66 4.24
N ALA A 110 4.23 2.63 3.49
CA ALA A 110 4.97 3.21 2.37
C ALA A 110 6.20 4.03 2.84
N GLU A 111 6.16 4.64 4.03
CA GLU A 111 7.34 5.30 4.62
C GLU A 111 8.38 4.29 5.08
N ASP A 112 7.95 3.24 5.79
CA ASP A 112 8.78 2.15 6.28
C ASP A 112 9.43 1.35 5.15
N GLU A 113 8.77 1.25 3.99
CA GLU A 113 9.29 0.53 2.82
C GLU A 113 10.16 1.41 1.90
N VAL A 114 9.86 2.70 1.79
CA VAL A 114 10.47 3.57 0.77
C VAL A 114 11.26 4.72 1.39
N ILE A 115 10.61 5.56 2.20
CA ILE A 115 11.16 6.85 2.61
C ILE A 115 12.29 6.67 3.62
N PHE A 116 12.02 5.97 4.73
CA PHE A 116 13.03 5.84 5.77
C PHE A 116 14.19 4.93 5.38
N PRO A 117 14.00 3.78 4.69
CA PRO A 117 15.13 2.98 4.21
C PRO A 117 16.05 3.78 3.28
N ALA A 118 15.48 4.56 2.36
CA ALA A 118 16.27 5.40 1.47
C ALA A 118 17.10 6.42 2.26
N LEU A 119 16.50 7.08 3.25
CA LEU A 119 17.21 8.01 4.12
C LEU A 119 18.25 7.31 5.01
N ASP A 120 17.97 6.11 5.52
CA ASP A 120 18.83 5.37 6.45
C ASP A 120 20.20 5.02 5.84
N ILE A 121 20.23 4.80 4.53
CA ILE A 121 21.47 4.62 3.74
C ILE A 121 22.40 5.83 3.89
N ARG A 122 21.84 7.04 4.03
CA ARG A 122 22.59 8.31 4.13
C ARG A 122 22.69 8.82 5.57
N VAL A 123 21.75 8.48 6.45
CA VAL A 123 21.64 8.93 7.84
C VAL A 123 21.26 7.74 8.73
N LYS A 124 22.22 7.23 9.51
CA LYS A 124 22.04 5.99 10.28
C LYS A 124 20.94 6.09 11.33
N ASN A 125 20.21 4.98 11.51
CA ASN A 125 19.21 4.72 12.56
C ASN A 125 17.92 5.54 12.43
N VAL A 126 17.58 6.01 11.23
CA VAL A 126 16.29 6.64 10.96
C VAL A 126 15.20 5.57 10.84
N ALA A 127 15.37 4.60 9.94
CA ALA A 127 14.31 3.63 9.62
C ALA A 127 13.79 2.86 10.83
N ARG A 128 14.71 2.32 11.65
CA ARG A 128 14.32 1.58 12.87
C ARG A 128 13.60 2.47 13.88
N THR A 129 13.97 3.74 14.00
CA THR A 129 13.40 4.64 15.01
C THR A 129 11.94 4.95 14.67
N TYR A 130 11.67 5.37 13.43
CA TYR A 130 10.33 5.73 13.00
C TYR A 130 9.41 4.52 12.86
N SER A 131 9.91 3.37 12.38
CA SER A 131 9.12 2.13 12.33
C SER A 131 8.67 1.65 13.73
N LEU A 132 9.49 1.87 14.78
CA LEU A 132 9.06 1.60 16.17
C LEU A 132 7.96 2.55 16.64
N GLU A 133 7.96 3.81 16.19
CA GLU A 133 6.87 4.75 16.48
C GLU A 133 5.58 4.29 15.78
N HIS A 134 5.66 3.89 14.50
CA HIS A 134 4.55 3.31 13.76
C HIS A 134 3.93 2.08 14.44
N GLN A 135 4.76 1.20 15.02
CA GLN A 135 4.27 0.06 15.80
C GLN A 135 3.48 0.50 17.05
N GLY A 136 3.97 1.52 17.75
CA GLY A 136 3.28 2.09 18.91
C GLY A 136 1.93 2.71 18.54
N GLU A 137 1.86 3.39 17.40
CA GLU A 137 0.63 3.99 16.88
C GLU A 137 -0.37 2.94 16.40
N SER A 138 0.11 1.89 15.70
CA SER A 138 -0.73 0.75 15.32
C SER A 138 -1.40 0.12 16.54
N ALA A 139 -0.66 -0.04 17.64
CA ALA A 139 -1.22 -0.57 18.89
C ALA A 139 -2.32 0.33 19.48
N LEU A 140 -2.23 1.66 19.32
CA LEU A 140 -3.31 2.59 19.70
C LEU A 140 -4.54 2.43 18.82
N PHE A 141 -4.35 2.27 17.51
CA PHE A 141 -5.46 1.96 16.62
C PHE A 141 -6.12 0.62 16.96
N ASP A 142 -5.35 -0.40 17.33
CA ASP A 142 -5.88 -1.71 17.73
C ASP A 142 -6.69 -1.60 19.02
N GLN A 143 -6.20 -0.85 20.02
CA GLN A 143 -6.97 -0.54 21.23
C GLN A 143 -8.30 0.16 20.91
N LEU A 144 -8.28 1.12 19.98
CA LEU A 144 -9.50 1.81 19.55
C LEU A 144 -10.48 0.87 18.85
N PHE A 145 -9.99 -0.07 18.03
CA PHE A 145 -10.81 -1.10 17.40
C PHE A 145 -11.51 -1.99 18.42
N GLU A 146 -10.77 -2.50 19.40
CA GLU A 146 -11.33 -3.33 20.48
C GLU A 146 -12.41 -2.59 21.27
N LEU A 147 -12.20 -1.31 21.55
CA LEU A 147 -13.22 -0.48 22.18
C LEU A 147 -14.47 -0.38 21.30
N LEU A 148 -14.33 -0.02 20.03
CA LEU A 148 -15.46 0.15 19.10
C LEU A 148 -16.29 -1.13 18.94
N ASN A 149 -15.67 -2.31 19.06
CA ASN A 149 -16.34 -3.61 18.98
C ASN A 149 -16.82 -4.17 20.33
N SER A 150 -16.57 -3.46 21.43
CA SER A 150 -16.99 -3.92 22.75
C SER A 150 -18.51 -3.81 22.92
N ASN A 151 -19.10 -4.78 23.63
CA ASN A 151 -20.54 -4.81 23.95
C ASN A 151 -20.93 -3.87 25.12
N MET A 152 -20.09 -2.88 25.46
CA MET A 152 -20.24 -2.03 26.64
C MET A 152 -20.70 -0.60 26.30
N GLN A 153 -21.41 -0.42 25.18
CA GLN A 153 -21.74 0.91 24.63
C GLN A 153 -22.58 1.79 25.58
N ASP A 154 -23.35 1.18 26.49
CA ASP A 154 -24.17 1.89 27.49
C ASP A 154 -23.38 2.34 28.74
N ASP A 155 -22.11 1.93 28.89
CA ASP A 155 -21.30 2.27 30.05
C ASP A 155 -20.67 3.69 29.91
N GLU A 156 -20.76 4.48 30.99
CA GLU A 156 -20.07 5.77 31.06
C GLU A 156 -18.53 5.62 31.05
N GLY A 157 -18.02 4.52 31.59
CA GLY A 157 -16.60 4.17 31.54
C GLY A 157 -16.12 4.00 30.10
N PHE A 158 -16.81 3.14 29.34
CA PHE A 158 -16.57 2.93 27.90
C PHE A 158 -16.50 4.24 27.10
N ARG A 159 -17.52 5.10 27.24
CA ARG A 159 -17.61 6.37 26.50
C ARG A 159 -16.44 7.31 26.80
N ARG A 160 -16.01 7.39 28.06
CA ARG A 160 -14.83 8.19 28.46
C ARG A 160 -13.52 7.58 27.95
N GLU A 161 -13.44 6.26 27.91
CA GLU A 161 -12.26 5.55 27.40
C GLU A 161 -12.10 5.74 25.89
N LEU A 162 -13.19 5.65 25.11
CA LEU A 162 -13.23 5.94 23.67
C LEU A 162 -12.74 7.36 23.34
N ALA A 163 -13.26 8.33 24.09
CA ALA A 163 -12.85 9.72 24.09
C ALA A 163 -11.35 9.90 24.37
N SER A 164 -10.85 9.22 25.41
CA SER A 164 -9.44 9.27 25.82
C SER A 164 -8.53 8.62 24.79
N CYS A 165 -8.92 7.45 24.26
CA CYS A 165 -8.15 6.67 23.29
C CYS A 165 -7.99 7.44 21.97
N THR A 166 -9.08 8.01 21.44
CA THR A 166 -9.00 8.87 20.24
C THR A 166 -8.18 10.13 20.47
N GLY A 167 -8.23 10.72 21.67
CA GLY A 167 -7.39 11.87 22.04
C GLY A 167 -5.89 11.51 22.11
N ALA A 168 -5.57 10.34 22.66
CA ALA A 168 -4.21 9.81 22.70
C ALA A 168 -3.69 9.53 21.29
N LEU A 169 -4.50 8.89 20.44
CA LEU A 169 -4.17 8.61 19.04
C LEU A 169 -3.88 9.90 18.27
N LYS A 170 -4.80 10.89 18.33
CA LYS A 170 -4.60 12.21 17.72
C LYS A 170 -3.30 12.86 18.17
N THR A 171 -3.01 12.83 19.47
CA THR A 171 -1.81 13.44 20.04
C THR A 171 -0.54 12.73 19.54
N SER A 172 -0.51 11.40 19.60
CA SER A 172 0.64 10.58 19.17
C SER A 172 0.97 10.84 17.71
N VAL A 173 -0.01 10.64 16.81
CA VAL A 173 0.21 10.79 15.36
C VAL A 173 0.55 12.23 15.00
N SER A 174 -0.10 13.23 15.62
CA SER A 174 0.25 14.63 15.34
C SER A 174 1.69 14.96 15.73
N GLN A 175 2.17 14.40 16.86
CA GLN A 175 3.54 14.58 17.31
C GLN A 175 4.53 13.86 16.39
N HIS A 176 4.22 12.63 15.97
CA HIS A 176 5.01 11.89 15.01
C HIS A 176 5.22 12.68 13.72
N MET A 177 4.13 13.12 13.09
CA MET A 177 4.15 13.94 11.87
C MET A 177 4.97 15.23 12.05
N SER A 178 4.87 15.87 13.23
CA SER A 178 5.70 17.05 13.52
C SER A 178 7.19 16.71 13.64
N LYS A 179 7.56 15.56 14.21
CA LYS A 179 8.96 15.11 14.24
C LYS A 179 9.49 14.86 12.84
N GLU A 180 8.71 14.26 11.95
CA GLU A 180 9.13 14.03 10.56
C GLU A 180 9.35 15.33 9.81
N GLU A 181 8.42 16.27 9.95
CA GLU A 181 8.52 17.60 9.35
C GLU A 181 9.75 18.37 9.83
N GLU A 182 10.12 18.22 11.11
CA GLU A 182 11.25 18.91 11.73
C GLU A 182 12.60 18.20 11.52
N GLN A 183 12.60 16.87 11.38
CA GLN A 183 13.82 16.06 11.40
C GLN A 183 14.06 15.33 10.08
N VAL A 184 13.05 14.67 9.51
CA VAL A 184 13.17 13.84 8.31
C VAL A 184 13.18 14.68 7.04
N PHE A 185 12.22 15.59 6.88
CA PHE A 185 12.09 16.38 5.65
C PHE A 185 13.30 17.27 5.37
N PRO A 186 13.90 17.97 6.35
CA PRO A 186 15.13 18.73 6.10
C PRO A 186 16.29 17.84 5.64
N LEU A 187 16.42 16.64 6.19
CA LEU A 187 17.45 15.69 5.76
C LEU A 187 17.21 15.18 4.33
N LEU A 188 15.96 14.90 3.96
CA LEU A 188 15.61 14.53 2.58
C LEU A 188 15.91 15.67 1.60
N ILE A 189 15.60 16.91 1.98
CA ILE A 189 15.94 18.11 1.19
C ILE A 189 17.45 18.28 1.04
N GLU A 190 18.22 18.09 2.12
CA GLU A 190 19.66 18.29 2.12
C GLU A 190 20.39 17.17 1.36
N LYS A 191 19.96 15.92 1.55
CA LYS A 191 20.72 14.75 1.09
C LYS A 191 20.32 14.26 -0.28
N PHE A 192 19.13 14.58 -0.80
CA PHE A 192 18.62 14.05 -2.06
C PHE A 192 18.40 15.13 -3.10
N THR A 193 18.67 14.83 -4.37
CA THR A 193 18.35 15.75 -5.47
C THR A 193 16.85 15.86 -5.68
N PHE A 194 16.42 16.85 -6.46
CA PHE A 194 15.01 16.99 -6.83
C PHE A 194 14.46 15.70 -7.48
N GLU A 195 15.21 15.12 -8.42
CA GLU A 195 14.82 13.91 -9.14
C GLU A 195 14.77 12.69 -8.23
N GLU A 196 15.71 12.55 -7.30
CA GLU A 196 15.68 11.49 -6.30
C GLU A 196 14.46 11.64 -5.37
N GLN A 197 14.17 12.85 -4.89
CA GLN A 197 12.98 13.12 -4.08
C GLN A 197 11.69 12.80 -4.85
N ALA A 198 11.58 13.23 -6.11
CA ALA A 198 10.43 12.92 -6.96
C ALA A 198 10.25 11.42 -7.14
N SER A 199 11.35 10.69 -7.37
CA SER A 199 11.35 9.23 -7.47
C SER A 199 10.90 8.55 -6.17
N LEU A 200 11.37 9.03 -5.01
CA LEU A 200 10.94 8.50 -3.70
C LEU A 200 9.44 8.71 -3.46
N VAL A 201 8.91 9.90 -3.77
CA VAL A 201 7.46 10.14 -3.66
C VAL A 201 6.69 9.25 -4.63
N TRP A 202 7.18 9.07 -5.86
CA TRP A 202 6.52 8.17 -6.82
C TRP A 202 6.50 6.71 -6.33
N GLN A 203 7.63 6.23 -5.80
CA GLN A 203 7.73 4.89 -5.20
C GLN A 203 6.83 4.72 -3.98
N PHE A 204 6.70 5.77 -3.15
CA PHE A 204 5.75 5.81 -2.04
C PHE A 204 4.31 5.61 -2.56
N LEU A 205 3.89 6.39 -3.55
CA LEU A 205 2.55 6.27 -4.14
C LEU A 205 2.34 4.89 -4.76
N CYS A 206 3.37 4.32 -5.39
CA CYS A 206 3.30 2.99 -5.98
C CYS A 206 3.23 1.85 -4.96
N SER A 207 3.54 2.11 -3.69
CA SER A 207 3.44 1.12 -2.62
C SER A 207 2.03 0.99 -2.05
N ILE A 208 1.12 1.89 -2.42
CA ILE A 208 -0.29 1.85 -2.03
C ILE A 208 -1.09 1.00 -3.03
N PRO A 209 -2.01 0.11 -2.57
CA PRO A 209 -2.92 -0.65 -3.44
C PRO A 209 -3.69 0.22 -4.43
N VAL A 210 -3.94 -0.29 -5.64
CA VAL A 210 -4.61 0.47 -6.71
C VAL A 210 -6.02 0.90 -6.30
N ASN A 211 -6.79 0.02 -5.67
CA ASN A 211 -8.13 0.32 -5.16
C ASN A 211 -8.08 1.43 -4.10
N MET A 212 -7.12 1.36 -3.19
CA MET A 212 -6.93 2.37 -2.15
C MET A 212 -6.50 3.71 -2.77
N MET A 213 -5.65 3.73 -3.81
CA MET A 213 -5.28 4.97 -4.49
C MET A 213 -6.48 5.71 -5.10
N ALA A 214 -7.50 4.98 -5.55
CA ALA A 214 -8.74 5.55 -6.10
C ALA A 214 -9.60 6.24 -5.03
N GLU A 215 -9.43 5.94 -3.75
CA GLU A 215 -10.09 6.61 -2.62
C GLU A 215 -9.18 7.66 -1.96
N PHE A 216 -7.90 7.32 -1.80
CA PHE A 216 -6.88 8.13 -1.16
C PHE A 216 -6.66 9.48 -1.83
N LEU A 217 -6.50 9.50 -3.16
CA LEU A 217 -6.23 10.74 -3.90
C LEU A 217 -7.40 11.74 -3.89
N PRO A 218 -8.67 11.32 -4.10
CA PRO A 218 -9.80 12.21 -3.90
C PRO A 218 -9.88 12.76 -2.47
N TRP A 219 -9.68 11.90 -1.45
CA TRP A 219 -9.70 12.30 -0.04
C TRP A 219 -8.60 13.33 0.26
N LEU A 220 -7.37 13.09 -0.19
CA LEU A 220 -6.25 14.02 -0.06
C LEU A 220 -6.60 15.35 -0.73
N SER A 221 -7.09 15.32 -1.97
CA SER A 221 -7.47 16.53 -2.72
C SER A 221 -8.57 17.32 -2.01
N SER A 222 -9.50 16.66 -1.33
CA SER A 222 -10.59 17.33 -0.60
C SER A 222 -10.09 18.07 0.66
N SER A 223 -8.93 17.68 1.19
CA SER A 223 -8.31 18.27 2.38
C SER A 223 -7.37 19.45 2.08
N VAL A 224 -7.09 19.72 0.80
CA VAL A 224 -6.24 20.82 0.34
C VAL A 224 -7.07 22.06 0.02
N SER A 225 -6.62 23.24 0.44
CA SER A 225 -7.40 24.46 0.20
C SER A 225 -7.36 24.88 -1.28
N PRO A 226 -8.35 25.65 -1.77
CA PRO A 226 -8.39 26.08 -3.17
C PRO A 226 -7.16 26.87 -3.64
N ASP A 227 -6.47 27.56 -2.74
CA ASP A 227 -5.25 28.31 -3.04
C ASP A 227 -3.97 27.47 -3.03
N GLU A 228 -3.99 26.32 -2.36
CA GLU A 228 -2.90 25.33 -2.32
C GLU A 228 -3.02 24.29 -3.44
N HIS A 229 -4.25 23.98 -3.88
CA HIS A 229 -4.55 22.93 -4.86
C HIS A 229 -3.73 23.04 -6.16
N PRO A 230 -3.55 24.24 -6.77
CA PRO A 230 -2.73 24.36 -7.97
C PRO A 230 -1.26 24.01 -7.75
N ASP A 231 -0.72 24.24 -6.55
CA ASP A 231 0.66 23.91 -6.22
C ASP A 231 0.83 22.41 -6.02
N MET A 232 -0.13 21.74 -5.37
CA MET A 232 -0.18 20.28 -5.28
C MET A 232 -0.20 19.63 -6.66
N LEU A 233 -1.10 20.07 -7.56
CA LEU A 233 -1.20 19.54 -8.93
C LEU A 233 0.11 19.70 -9.71
N LYS A 234 0.71 20.90 -9.66
CA LYS A 234 1.99 21.17 -10.33
C LYS A 234 3.13 20.35 -9.76
N CYS A 235 3.15 20.10 -8.45
CA CYS A 235 4.13 19.22 -7.81
C CYS A 235 3.97 17.78 -8.32
N LEU A 236 2.74 17.26 -8.31
CA LEU A 236 2.42 15.92 -8.81
C LEU A 236 2.77 15.74 -10.29
N CYS A 237 2.58 16.76 -11.14
CA CYS A 237 3.02 16.72 -12.54
C CYS A 237 4.54 16.49 -12.70
N LYS A 238 5.35 16.84 -11.69
CA LYS A 238 6.80 16.62 -11.69
C LYS A 238 7.20 15.29 -11.04
N ILE A 239 6.32 14.71 -10.22
CA ILE A 239 6.54 13.43 -9.51
C ILE A 239 6.10 12.26 -10.39
N VAL A 240 4.88 12.32 -10.94
CA VAL A 240 4.30 11.25 -11.74
C VAL A 240 5.05 11.19 -13.08
N PRO A 241 5.51 10.00 -13.51
CA PRO A 241 6.26 9.89 -14.75
C PRO A 241 5.39 10.25 -15.98
N ASN A 242 6.07 10.53 -17.10
CA ASN A 242 5.50 11.26 -18.24
C ASN A 242 4.67 10.37 -19.20
N GLU A 243 4.05 9.31 -18.69
CA GLU A 243 3.18 8.42 -19.43
C GLU A 243 1.75 8.96 -19.43
N LYS A 244 1.24 9.25 -20.63
CA LYS A 244 -0.05 9.93 -20.81
C LYS A 244 -1.22 9.23 -20.11
N LEU A 245 -1.30 7.91 -20.18
CA LEU A 245 -2.39 7.14 -19.56
C LEU A 245 -2.29 7.13 -18.04
N LEU A 246 -1.07 7.00 -17.51
CA LEU A 246 -0.82 7.03 -16.07
C LEU A 246 -1.16 8.40 -15.47
N GLN A 247 -0.68 9.48 -16.09
CA GLN A 247 -1.06 10.83 -15.68
C GLN A 247 -2.58 11.02 -15.76
N GLN A 248 -3.23 10.53 -16.83
CA GLN A 248 -4.68 10.60 -16.95
C GLN A 248 -5.38 9.89 -15.78
N VAL A 249 -4.94 8.70 -15.38
CA VAL A 249 -5.53 7.96 -14.25
C VAL A 249 -5.36 8.73 -12.94
N ILE A 250 -4.14 9.12 -12.58
CA ILE A 250 -3.83 9.81 -11.32
C ILE A 250 -4.61 11.12 -11.19
N PHE A 251 -4.63 11.95 -12.25
CA PHE A 251 -5.36 13.23 -12.22
C PHE A 251 -6.88 13.06 -12.28
N THR A 252 -7.38 11.97 -12.86
CA THR A 252 -8.82 11.65 -12.80
C THR A 252 -9.25 11.30 -11.38
N TRP A 253 -8.45 10.50 -10.66
CA TRP A 253 -8.73 10.20 -9.25
C TRP A 253 -8.67 11.45 -8.37
N LEU A 254 -7.67 12.32 -8.55
CA LEU A 254 -7.58 13.59 -7.82
C LEU A 254 -8.78 14.52 -8.03
N GLU A 255 -9.42 14.49 -9.20
CA GLU A 255 -10.62 15.30 -9.44
C GLU A 255 -11.86 14.81 -8.67
N GLY A 256 -11.86 13.58 -8.14
CA GLY A 256 -12.96 13.02 -7.37
C GLY A 256 -14.27 12.83 -8.14
N LYS A 257 -14.24 12.87 -9.49
CA LYS A 257 -15.42 12.65 -10.32
C LYS A 257 -15.55 11.18 -10.67
N SER A 258 -16.65 10.56 -10.25
CA SER A 258 -17.15 9.33 -10.89
C SER A 258 -17.24 9.54 -12.39
N VAL A 259 -16.85 8.55 -13.20
CA VAL A 259 -16.87 8.57 -14.66
C VAL A 259 -18.31 8.72 -15.17
N SER A 260 -18.82 9.94 -15.15
CA SER A 260 -20.13 10.31 -15.70
C SER A 260 -19.99 11.65 -16.41
N GLY A 261 -19.98 11.60 -17.73
CA GLY A 261 -20.49 12.67 -18.60
C GLY A 261 -19.81 14.04 -18.53
N GLY A 262 -18.80 14.23 -19.40
CA GLY A 262 -18.69 15.42 -20.24
C GLY A 262 -18.53 16.79 -19.57
N HIS A 263 -17.33 17.08 -19.04
CA HIS A 263 -16.66 18.38 -19.19
C HIS A 263 -15.17 18.20 -18.85
N ARG A 264 -14.35 17.85 -19.85
CA ARG A 264 -12.88 17.81 -19.74
C ARG A 264 -12.38 19.25 -19.62
N ARG A 265 -12.13 19.71 -18.39
CA ARG A 265 -11.41 20.96 -18.15
C ARG A 265 -9.91 20.69 -18.36
N GLU A 266 -9.21 21.64 -18.94
CA GLU A 266 -7.88 21.52 -19.57
C GLU A 266 -6.71 21.23 -18.58
N ILE A 267 -6.70 20.11 -17.85
CA ILE A 267 -5.52 19.73 -17.04
C ILE A 267 -4.32 19.41 -17.94
N PHE A 268 -4.55 18.84 -19.13
CA PHE A 268 -3.51 18.59 -20.14
C PHE A 268 -2.80 19.87 -20.65
N SER A 269 -3.36 21.07 -20.39
CA SER A 269 -2.70 22.33 -20.70
C SER A 269 -1.53 22.62 -19.75
N CYS A 270 -1.63 22.22 -18.48
CA CYS A 270 -0.58 22.46 -17.48
C CYS A 270 0.73 21.77 -17.86
N CYS A 271 0.69 20.54 -18.37
CA CYS A 271 1.91 19.83 -18.80
C CYS A 271 2.50 20.38 -20.12
N LYS A 272 1.68 21.01 -20.98
CA LYS A 272 2.13 21.58 -22.26
C LYS A 272 2.69 22.99 -22.14
N SER A 273 2.14 23.83 -21.26
CA SER A 273 2.50 25.25 -21.16
C SER A 273 3.94 25.53 -20.70
N PHE A 274 4.66 24.52 -20.22
CA PHE A 274 6.04 24.69 -19.74
C PHE A 274 7.13 24.36 -20.76
N ARG A 275 6.78 23.85 -21.96
CA ARG A 275 7.78 23.43 -22.97
C ARG A 275 8.01 24.41 -24.12
N ASP A 276 7.13 25.38 -24.34
CA ASP A 276 7.28 26.31 -25.47
C ASP A 276 8.07 27.56 -25.07
N GLY A 277 9.37 27.34 -24.92
CA GLY A 277 10.41 28.37 -24.86
C GLY A 277 11.48 28.14 -25.91
N ILE A 278 11.10 27.83 -27.15
CA ILE A 278 11.82 28.07 -28.43
C ILE A 278 10.81 27.74 -29.53
N SER A 279 10.25 28.76 -30.16
CA SER A 279 9.40 28.65 -31.34
C SER A 279 10.25 28.61 -32.59
N MET A 280 10.03 27.62 -33.46
CA MET A 280 10.25 27.77 -34.89
C MET A 280 9.15 27.02 -35.63
N GLU A 281 8.28 27.80 -36.27
CA GLU A 281 7.23 27.33 -37.18
C GLU A 281 7.83 26.51 -38.34
N GLN A 282 7.13 25.45 -38.72
CA GLN A 282 6.95 25.12 -40.13
C GLN A 282 5.72 24.22 -40.33
N THR A 283 4.69 24.84 -40.89
CA THR A 283 3.63 24.21 -41.68
C THR A 283 4.22 23.41 -42.83
N GLU A 284 3.74 22.19 -43.08
CA GLU A 284 3.46 21.77 -44.46
C GLU A 284 2.43 20.64 -44.56
N LYS A 285 1.50 20.86 -45.51
CA LYS A 285 0.42 19.99 -45.93
C LYS A 285 0.95 18.89 -46.85
N GLY A 286 0.43 17.67 -46.71
CA GLY A 286 0.50 16.63 -47.74
C GLY A 286 -0.81 15.86 -47.83
N ARG A 287 -1.61 16.15 -48.87
CA ARG A 287 -2.83 15.42 -49.25
C ARG A 287 -2.48 14.06 -49.86
N CYS A 288 -3.33 13.05 -49.69
CA CYS A 288 -3.82 12.25 -50.82
C CYS A 288 -5.11 11.48 -50.46
N ALA A 289 -5.98 11.35 -51.46
CA ALA A 289 -7.36 10.91 -51.39
C ALA A 289 -7.53 9.46 -51.87
N CYS A 290 -8.54 8.75 -51.35
CA CYS A 290 -9.59 8.17 -52.20
C CYS A 290 -10.78 7.69 -51.36
N GLU A 291 -11.96 8.09 -51.82
CA GLU A 291 -13.27 7.66 -51.34
C GLU A 291 -13.65 6.28 -51.91
N SER A 292 -14.36 5.53 -51.07
CA SER A 292 -15.41 4.53 -51.33
C SER A 292 -15.52 3.86 -52.71
N SER A 293 -15.70 2.53 -52.71
CA SER A 293 -17.02 1.95 -53.05
C SER A 293 -17.09 0.41 -52.99
N ASN A 294 -18.28 -0.04 -52.59
CA ASN A 294 -19.01 -1.26 -52.98
C ASN A 294 -18.98 -2.53 -52.10
N VAL A 295 -20.12 -2.65 -51.40
CA VAL A 295 -20.87 -3.81 -50.92
C VAL A 295 -20.75 -5.06 -51.80
N GLY A 296 -20.36 -6.17 -51.18
CA GLY A 296 -20.48 -7.52 -51.72
C GLY A 296 -20.86 -8.50 -50.61
N LYS A 297 -22.11 -9.00 -50.67
CA LYS A 297 -22.66 -10.00 -49.75
C LYS A 297 -21.82 -11.29 -49.81
N ARG A 298 -21.21 -11.70 -48.69
CA ARG A 298 -20.69 -13.06 -48.50
C ARG A 298 -21.34 -13.69 -47.29
N LYS A 299 -21.93 -14.88 -47.51
CA LYS A 299 -22.48 -15.77 -46.48
C LYS A 299 -21.39 -16.05 -45.44
N TYR A 300 -21.67 -15.70 -44.19
CA TYR A 300 -20.91 -16.17 -43.05
C TYR A 300 -21.20 -17.66 -42.88
N VAL A 301 -20.18 -18.48 -43.14
CA VAL A 301 -20.18 -19.89 -42.72
C VAL A 301 -19.89 -19.85 -41.24
N GLU A 302 -20.86 -20.27 -40.44
CA GLU A 302 -20.76 -20.47 -39.01
C GLU A 302 -19.68 -21.53 -38.76
N ALA A 303 -18.46 -21.07 -38.48
CA ALA A 303 -17.44 -21.92 -37.92
C ALA A 303 -17.82 -22.13 -36.46
N SER A 304 -18.33 -23.32 -36.13
CA SER A 304 -18.46 -23.80 -34.77
C SER A 304 -17.07 -23.85 -34.16
N CYS A 305 -16.64 -22.75 -33.55
CA CYS A 305 -15.50 -22.73 -32.66
C CYS A 305 -15.94 -23.50 -31.42
N GLU A 306 -15.35 -24.66 -31.17
CA GLU A 306 -15.42 -25.28 -29.85
C GLU A 306 -14.85 -24.24 -28.88
N VAL A 307 -15.74 -23.62 -28.11
CA VAL A 307 -15.38 -22.61 -27.12
C VAL A 307 -14.58 -23.34 -26.06
N SER A 308 -13.27 -23.08 -25.98
CA SER A 308 -12.45 -23.49 -24.85
C SER A 308 -13.15 -23.02 -23.57
N ASP A 309 -13.31 -23.88 -22.55
CA ASP A 309 -14.04 -23.57 -21.30
C ASP A 309 -13.54 -22.28 -20.61
N SER A 310 -12.30 -21.85 -20.89
CA SER A 310 -11.73 -20.59 -20.42
C SER A 310 -12.44 -19.35 -21.01
N ALA A 311 -12.90 -19.41 -22.26
CA ALA A 311 -13.65 -18.32 -22.89
C ALA A 311 -15.11 -18.22 -22.39
N ALA A 312 -15.64 -19.29 -21.77
CA ALA A 312 -17.00 -19.32 -21.23
C ALA A 312 -17.11 -18.74 -19.81
N TYR A 313 -16.08 -18.93 -18.99
CA TYR A 313 -16.05 -18.49 -17.58
C TYR A 313 -14.80 -17.67 -17.29
N PRO A 314 -14.86 -16.32 -17.35
CA PRO A 314 -13.72 -15.45 -17.05
C PRO A 314 -12.99 -15.81 -15.74
N VAL A 315 -13.71 -16.24 -14.70
CA VAL A 315 -13.12 -16.63 -13.40
C VAL A 315 -12.08 -17.74 -13.50
N ASN A 316 -12.06 -18.52 -14.59
CA ASN A 316 -11.03 -19.53 -14.85
C ASN A 316 -9.63 -18.94 -15.01
N GLU A 317 -9.48 -17.62 -15.16
CA GLU A 317 -8.17 -16.97 -15.14
C GLU A 317 -7.40 -17.22 -13.84
N ILE A 318 -8.07 -17.50 -12.72
CA ILE A 318 -7.42 -17.93 -11.46
C ILE A 318 -6.55 -19.18 -11.69
N LEU A 319 -6.94 -20.09 -12.58
CA LEU A 319 -6.14 -21.27 -12.92
C LEU A 319 -4.82 -20.89 -13.61
N HIS A 320 -4.82 -19.81 -14.40
CA HIS A 320 -3.61 -19.29 -15.02
C HIS A 320 -2.65 -18.72 -13.97
N TRP A 321 -3.17 -18.00 -12.97
CA TRP A 321 -2.41 -17.54 -11.81
C TRP A 321 -1.83 -18.70 -11.01
N HIS A 322 -2.65 -19.69 -10.66
CA HIS A 322 -2.20 -20.87 -9.92
C HIS A 322 -1.10 -21.62 -10.69
N SER A 323 -1.26 -21.81 -12.00
CA SER A 323 -0.24 -22.45 -12.83
C SER A 323 1.06 -21.64 -12.89
N ALA A 324 0.98 -20.32 -12.96
CA ALA A 324 2.16 -19.44 -12.99
C ALA A 324 2.92 -19.50 -11.66
N ILE A 325 2.19 -19.40 -10.53
CA ILE A 325 2.76 -19.47 -9.17
C ILE A 325 3.38 -20.85 -8.94
N LYS A 326 2.65 -21.94 -9.23
CA LYS A 326 3.15 -23.32 -9.14
C LYS A 326 4.46 -23.49 -9.94
N ARG A 327 4.57 -22.91 -11.14
CA ARG A 327 5.80 -22.98 -11.94
C ARG A 327 6.96 -22.24 -11.29
N GLU A 328 6.77 -20.98 -10.87
CA GLU A 328 7.85 -20.18 -10.28
C GLU A 328 8.37 -20.82 -8.98
N LEU A 329 7.47 -21.28 -8.11
CA LEU A 329 7.85 -21.99 -6.89
C LEU A 329 8.62 -23.29 -7.19
N ASN A 330 8.28 -23.98 -8.28
CA ASN A 330 8.97 -25.22 -8.67
C ASN A 330 10.39 -24.90 -9.13
N ASP A 331 10.56 -23.81 -9.87
CA ASP A 331 11.87 -23.33 -10.29
C ASP A 331 12.73 -22.90 -9.10
N ILE A 332 12.15 -22.23 -8.10
CA ILE A 332 12.83 -21.89 -6.83
C ILE A 332 13.24 -23.15 -6.07
N ALA A 333 12.35 -24.13 -5.92
CA ALA A 333 12.68 -25.40 -5.26
C ALA A 333 13.78 -26.17 -6.00
N ASN A 334 13.74 -26.20 -7.33
CA ASN A 334 14.78 -26.81 -8.16
C ASN A 334 16.12 -26.10 -8.02
N GLU A 335 16.12 -24.76 -7.93
CA GLU A 335 17.31 -23.97 -7.71
C GLU A 335 17.89 -24.19 -6.31
N ALA A 336 17.06 -24.22 -5.27
CA ALA A 336 17.48 -24.56 -3.91
C ALA A 336 18.18 -25.93 -3.86
N ARG A 337 17.65 -26.94 -4.55
CA ARG A 337 18.29 -28.26 -4.67
C ARG A 337 19.62 -28.21 -5.44
N LYS A 338 19.72 -27.41 -6.51
CA LYS A 338 20.99 -27.21 -7.23
C LYS A 338 22.05 -26.60 -6.32
N ILE A 339 21.68 -25.59 -5.52
CA ILE A 339 22.55 -24.94 -4.54
C ILE A 339 23.03 -25.95 -3.49
N GLN A 340 22.13 -26.81 -3.00
CA GLN A 340 22.49 -27.88 -2.06
C GLN A 340 23.51 -28.86 -2.65
N LEU A 341 23.37 -29.21 -3.92
CA LEU A 341 24.27 -30.15 -4.61
C LEU A 341 25.61 -29.53 -4.98
N SER A 342 25.62 -28.29 -5.46
CA SER A 342 26.85 -27.59 -5.89
C SER A 342 27.64 -27.02 -4.72
N GLY A 343 26.96 -26.70 -3.61
CA GLY A 343 27.50 -25.91 -2.51
C GLY A 343 27.81 -24.46 -2.88
N ASP A 344 27.47 -24.04 -4.10
CA ASP A 344 27.70 -22.70 -4.64
C ASP A 344 26.42 -21.88 -4.52
N PHE A 345 26.52 -20.80 -3.74
CA PHE A 345 25.44 -19.84 -3.51
C PHE A 345 25.88 -18.42 -3.86
N SER A 346 26.68 -18.30 -4.92
CA SER A 346 27.21 -17.02 -5.41
C SER A 346 26.13 -16.03 -5.88
N ASP A 347 24.94 -16.51 -6.28
CA ASP A 347 23.81 -15.67 -6.72
C ASP A 347 22.65 -15.62 -5.70
N ILE A 348 22.98 -15.54 -4.41
CA ILE A 348 21.98 -15.39 -3.33
C ILE A 348 21.06 -14.18 -3.52
N SER A 349 21.55 -13.10 -4.15
CA SER A 349 20.78 -11.87 -4.36
C SER A 349 19.65 -12.10 -5.34
N ALA A 350 19.92 -12.65 -6.53
CA ALA A 350 18.88 -12.90 -7.52
C ALA A 350 17.88 -13.96 -7.03
N PHE A 351 18.36 -15.01 -6.34
CA PHE A 351 17.49 -15.99 -5.70
C PHE A 351 16.55 -15.35 -4.68
N ASN A 352 17.08 -14.49 -3.80
CA ASN A 352 16.30 -13.81 -2.78
C ASN A 352 15.30 -12.80 -3.41
N GLU A 353 15.69 -12.07 -4.45
CA GLU A 353 14.78 -11.16 -5.17
C GLU A 353 13.61 -11.90 -5.83
N ARG A 354 13.87 -13.07 -6.43
CA ARG A 354 12.81 -13.93 -6.99
C ARG A 354 11.90 -14.50 -5.91
N LEU A 355 12.47 -14.95 -4.79
CA LEU A 355 11.68 -15.43 -3.65
C LEU A 355 10.79 -14.32 -3.07
N GLN A 356 11.32 -13.12 -2.89
CA GLN A 356 10.53 -11.97 -2.41
C GLN A 356 9.41 -11.63 -3.39
N PHE A 357 9.70 -11.62 -4.69
CA PHE A 357 8.69 -11.37 -5.71
C PHE A 357 7.56 -12.39 -5.67
N ILE A 358 7.85 -13.70 -5.65
CA ILE A 358 6.78 -14.70 -5.63
C ILE A 358 6.03 -14.70 -4.30
N ALA A 359 6.69 -14.39 -3.18
CA ALA A 359 6.05 -14.25 -1.88
C ALA A 359 5.03 -13.09 -1.90
N GLU A 360 5.39 -11.93 -2.45
CA GLU A 360 4.47 -10.81 -2.63
C GLU A 360 3.28 -11.19 -3.52
N VAL A 361 3.52 -11.91 -4.62
CA VAL A 361 2.45 -12.39 -5.51
C VAL A 361 1.48 -13.31 -4.75
N CYS A 362 1.98 -14.28 -3.97
CA CYS A 362 1.14 -15.18 -3.18
C CYS A 362 0.35 -14.42 -2.11
N ILE A 363 1.01 -13.55 -1.34
CA ILE A 363 0.36 -12.76 -0.27
C ILE A 363 -0.78 -11.91 -0.85
N PHE A 364 -0.56 -11.20 -1.95
CA PHE A 364 -1.62 -10.39 -2.54
C PHE A 364 -2.69 -11.20 -3.27
N HIS A 365 -2.35 -12.39 -3.75
CA HIS A 365 -3.34 -13.35 -4.26
C HIS A 365 -4.28 -13.82 -3.14
N SER A 366 -3.74 -14.25 -2.00
CA SER A 366 -4.51 -14.59 -0.79
C SER A 366 -5.36 -13.43 -0.26
N ILE A 367 -4.80 -12.20 -0.25
CA ILE A 367 -5.56 -10.99 0.12
C ILE A 367 -6.72 -10.76 -0.84
N ALA A 368 -6.51 -10.96 -2.15
CA ALA A 368 -7.57 -10.83 -3.14
C ALA A 368 -8.67 -11.87 -2.92
N GLU A 369 -8.29 -13.08 -2.58
CA GLU A 369 -9.22 -14.17 -2.25
C GLU A 369 -10.07 -13.82 -1.03
N ASP A 370 -9.42 -13.44 0.08
CA ASP A 370 -10.08 -13.09 1.34
C ASP A 370 -10.96 -11.83 1.25
N LYS A 371 -10.53 -10.82 0.49
CA LYS A 371 -11.22 -9.52 0.45
C LYS A 371 -12.21 -9.38 -0.72
N VAL A 372 -12.06 -10.18 -1.78
CA VAL A 372 -12.84 -10.01 -3.02
C VAL A 372 -13.58 -11.29 -3.40
N ILE A 373 -12.88 -12.41 -3.53
CA ILE A 373 -13.46 -13.64 -4.09
C ILE A 373 -14.37 -14.35 -3.08
N PHE A 374 -13.84 -14.74 -1.91
CA PHE A 374 -14.61 -15.51 -0.93
C PHE A 374 -15.83 -14.76 -0.40
N PRO A 375 -15.74 -13.45 -0.03
CA PRO A 375 -16.91 -12.70 0.40
C PRO A 375 -18.00 -12.61 -0.68
N ALA A 376 -17.64 -12.71 -1.96
CA ALA A 376 -18.61 -12.74 -3.04
C ALA A 376 -19.27 -14.12 -3.17
N VAL A 377 -18.49 -15.20 -3.13
CA VAL A 377 -18.92 -16.59 -3.43
C VAL A 377 -19.82 -17.16 -2.34
N ASP A 378 -19.32 -17.22 -1.11
CA ASP A 378 -20.00 -17.75 0.07
C ASP A 378 -19.25 -17.30 1.35
N GLY A 379 -19.95 -16.67 2.28
CA GLY A 379 -19.36 -16.17 3.53
C GLY A 379 -19.01 -17.25 4.56
N GLU A 380 -19.38 -18.51 4.31
CA GLU A 380 -19.02 -19.65 5.17
C GLU A 380 -17.65 -20.26 4.82
N LEU A 381 -17.15 -20.06 3.59
CA LEU A 381 -15.81 -20.49 3.20
C LEU A 381 -14.76 -19.55 3.80
N SER A 382 -13.78 -20.12 4.49
CA SER A 382 -12.69 -19.35 5.10
C SER A 382 -11.38 -20.10 4.97
N PHE A 383 -10.41 -19.46 4.32
CA PHE A 383 -9.03 -19.94 4.18
C PHE A 383 -8.02 -19.04 4.92
N VAL A 384 -8.52 -18.19 5.84
CA VAL A 384 -7.71 -17.20 6.56
C VAL A 384 -6.55 -17.85 7.33
N GLN A 385 -6.76 -19.07 7.84
CA GLN A 385 -5.74 -19.80 8.57
C GLN A 385 -4.67 -20.40 7.63
N GLU A 386 -5.06 -20.93 6.46
CA GLU A 386 -4.11 -21.35 5.44
C GLU A 386 -3.27 -20.16 4.95
N HIS A 387 -3.90 -19.03 4.62
CA HIS A 387 -3.18 -17.82 4.18
C HIS A 387 -2.19 -17.29 5.23
N ALA A 388 -2.58 -17.28 6.50
CA ALA A 388 -1.68 -16.90 7.59
C ALA A 388 -0.50 -17.89 7.75
N GLU A 389 -0.74 -19.18 7.51
CA GLU A 389 0.32 -20.18 7.50
C GLU A 389 1.28 -19.97 6.32
N GLU A 390 0.77 -19.75 5.11
CA GLU A 390 1.56 -19.47 3.90
C GLU A 390 2.45 -18.23 4.08
N GLU A 391 1.89 -17.13 4.57
CA GLU A 391 2.64 -15.91 4.88
C GLU A 391 3.74 -16.17 5.92
N SER A 392 3.43 -16.96 6.97
CA SER A 392 4.41 -17.35 7.98
C SER A 392 5.55 -18.17 7.38
N GLN A 393 5.25 -19.10 6.49
CA GLN A 393 6.25 -19.94 5.82
C GLN A 393 7.19 -19.11 4.94
N PHE A 394 6.67 -18.16 4.13
CA PHE A 394 7.51 -17.23 3.37
C PHE A 394 8.39 -16.35 4.26
N ASN A 395 7.84 -15.84 5.37
CA ASN A 395 8.60 -15.05 6.34
C ASN A 395 9.73 -15.85 6.99
N ASN A 396 9.46 -17.09 7.39
CA ASN A 396 10.47 -18.00 7.91
C ASN A 396 11.58 -18.26 6.88
N PHE A 397 11.21 -18.42 5.61
CA PHE A 397 12.17 -18.64 4.53
C PHE A 397 13.07 -17.42 4.30
N ARG A 398 12.50 -16.21 4.30
CA ARG A 398 13.24 -14.95 4.22
C ARG A 398 14.20 -14.78 5.40
N CYS A 399 13.73 -15.00 6.63
CA CYS A 399 14.57 -14.91 7.82
C CYS A 399 15.74 -15.89 7.79
N LEU A 400 15.55 -17.08 7.24
CA LEU A 400 16.64 -18.04 7.03
C LEU A 400 17.72 -17.45 6.12
N ILE A 401 17.35 -16.89 4.97
CA ILE A 401 18.30 -16.26 4.02
C ILE A 401 19.04 -15.09 4.66
N GLU A 402 18.33 -14.19 5.35
CA GLU A 402 18.92 -13.02 6.02
C GLU A 402 19.90 -13.41 7.14
N SER A 403 19.57 -14.45 7.91
CA SER A 403 20.43 -14.94 8.98
C SER A 403 21.81 -15.37 8.46
N ILE A 404 21.86 -15.85 7.23
CA ILE A 404 23.09 -16.38 6.60
C ILE A 404 23.88 -15.26 5.94
N GLN A 405 23.20 -14.35 5.25
CA GLN A 405 23.81 -13.11 4.77
C GLN A 405 24.50 -12.38 5.94
N SER A 406 23.90 -12.42 7.13
CA SER A 406 24.43 -11.80 8.35
C SER A 406 25.54 -12.61 9.02
N ALA A 407 25.48 -13.95 9.00
CA ALA A 407 26.44 -14.83 9.68
C ALA A 407 27.79 -14.96 8.93
N GLY A 408 27.82 -14.65 7.63
CA GLY A 408 29.01 -14.85 6.79
C GLY A 408 29.42 -16.32 6.68
N ALA A 409 30.58 -16.60 6.10
CA ALA A 409 31.09 -17.94 5.76
C ALA A 409 31.35 -18.91 6.94
N ASN A 410 30.89 -18.60 8.17
CA ASN A 410 31.19 -19.35 9.40
C ASN A 410 30.05 -20.30 9.85
N SER A 411 28.93 -20.38 9.13
CA SER A 411 27.89 -21.38 9.36
C SER A 411 28.11 -22.60 8.46
N SER A 412 27.91 -23.82 8.98
CA SER A 412 28.09 -25.05 8.21
C SER A 412 27.08 -25.10 7.06
N SER A 413 27.53 -24.77 5.85
CA SER A 413 26.69 -24.55 4.66
C SER A 413 25.75 -25.73 4.33
N SER A 414 26.11 -26.96 4.72
CA SER A 414 25.30 -28.16 4.47
C SER A 414 23.98 -28.20 5.24
N GLU A 415 23.95 -27.79 6.53
CA GLU A 415 22.71 -27.74 7.31
C GLU A 415 21.78 -26.65 6.74
N PHE A 416 22.36 -25.52 6.33
CA PHE A 416 21.63 -24.46 5.66
C PHE A 416 20.97 -24.95 4.37
N TYR A 417 21.72 -25.50 3.43
CA TYR A 417 21.15 -25.89 2.15
C TYR A 417 20.05 -26.94 2.30
N THR A 418 20.16 -27.79 3.33
CA THR A 418 19.10 -28.74 3.70
C THR A 418 17.85 -28.01 4.20
N LYS A 419 17.98 -27.01 5.07
CA LYS A 419 16.86 -26.17 5.50
C LYS A 419 16.27 -25.37 4.34
N LEU A 420 17.09 -24.79 3.47
CA LEU A 420 16.67 -24.05 2.27
C LEU A 420 15.77 -24.92 1.39
N CYS A 421 16.19 -26.14 1.08
CA CYS A 421 15.38 -27.08 0.30
C CYS A 421 14.11 -27.48 1.04
N SER A 422 14.21 -27.81 2.34
CA SER A 422 13.05 -28.20 3.15
C SER A 422 11.99 -27.11 3.22
N HIS A 423 12.38 -25.84 3.33
CA HIS A 423 11.44 -24.72 3.33
C HIS A 423 10.80 -24.50 1.96
N ALA A 424 11.58 -24.58 0.87
CA ALA A 424 11.05 -24.48 -0.48
C ALA A 424 10.04 -25.61 -0.79
N ASP A 425 10.35 -26.85 -0.38
CA ASP A 425 9.49 -28.01 -0.54
C ASP A 425 8.20 -27.86 0.31
N GLN A 426 8.31 -27.40 1.55
CA GLN A 426 7.15 -27.18 2.42
C GLN A 426 6.20 -26.10 1.88
N ILE A 427 6.73 -24.97 1.40
CA ILE A 427 5.93 -23.90 0.80
C ILE A 427 5.21 -24.43 -0.44
N MET A 428 5.92 -25.18 -1.28
CA MET A 428 5.33 -25.81 -2.47
C MET A 428 4.17 -26.72 -2.11
N ASP A 429 4.38 -27.65 -1.18
CA ASP A 429 3.36 -28.64 -0.80
C ASP A 429 2.12 -27.95 -0.20
N THR A 430 2.32 -26.91 0.62
CA THR A 430 1.24 -26.14 1.25
C THR A 430 0.41 -25.42 0.19
N ILE A 431 1.06 -24.62 -0.68
CA ILE A 431 0.38 -23.84 -1.72
C ILE A 431 -0.30 -24.75 -2.75
N GLN A 432 0.32 -25.87 -3.15
CA GLN A 432 -0.31 -26.80 -4.08
C GLN A 432 -1.58 -27.42 -3.51
N LYS A 433 -1.55 -27.80 -2.23
CA LYS A 433 -2.72 -28.34 -1.55
C LYS A 433 -3.81 -27.28 -1.44
N HIS A 434 -3.45 -26.07 -1.03
CA HIS A 434 -4.38 -24.95 -0.89
C HIS A 434 -5.06 -24.61 -2.23
N PHE A 435 -4.28 -24.40 -3.29
CA PHE A 435 -4.81 -24.17 -4.64
C PHE A 435 -5.73 -25.30 -5.12
N HIS A 436 -5.44 -26.56 -4.79
CA HIS A 436 -6.34 -27.66 -5.16
C HIS A 436 -7.69 -27.56 -4.43
N GLU A 437 -7.68 -27.20 -3.15
CA GLU A 437 -8.89 -27.03 -2.35
C GLU A 437 -9.75 -25.88 -2.89
N GLU A 438 -9.16 -24.75 -3.25
CA GLU A 438 -9.85 -23.62 -3.87
C GLU A 438 -10.40 -23.95 -5.26
N GLU A 439 -9.59 -24.60 -6.10
CA GLU A 439 -9.99 -25.00 -7.45
C GLU A 439 -11.22 -25.93 -7.44
N VAL A 440 -11.35 -26.76 -6.39
CA VAL A 440 -12.45 -27.71 -6.23
C VAL A 440 -13.64 -27.10 -5.49
N GLN A 441 -13.43 -26.24 -4.50
CA GLN A 441 -14.51 -25.72 -3.63
C GLN A 441 -15.04 -24.36 -4.09
N VAL A 442 -14.17 -23.46 -4.56
CA VAL A 442 -14.52 -22.06 -4.81
C VAL A 442 -14.86 -21.81 -6.28
N LEU A 443 -14.03 -22.29 -7.21
CA LEU A 443 -14.22 -22.01 -8.64
C LEU A 443 -15.57 -22.51 -9.18
N PRO A 444 -16.07 -23.72 -8.83
CA PRO A 444 -17.38 -24.15 -9.31
C PRO A 444 -18.51 -23.22 -8.84
N LEU A 445 -18.49 -22.80 -7.58
CA LEU A 445 -19.48 -21.86 -7.04
C LEU A 445 -19.41 -20.51 -7.76
N ALA A 446 -18.21 -19.99 -8.02
CA ALA A 446 -18.05 -18.73 -8.75
C ALA A 446 -18.57 -18.81 -10.19
N ARG A 447 -18.40 -19.96 -10.86
CA ARG A 447 -18.93 -20.21 -12.21
C ARG A 447 -20.47 -20.25 -12.22
N ASP A 448 -21.06 -20.87 -11.21
CA ASP A 448 -22.52 -21.07 -11.12
C ASP A 448 -23.25 -19.81 -10.61
N HIS A 449 -22.65 -19.08 -9.66
CA HIS A 449 -23.29 -17.96 -8.98
C HIS A 449 -23.19 -16.63 -9.74
N PHE A 450 -22.17 -16.45 -10.59
CA PHE A 450 -21.88 -15.16 -11.21
C PHE A 450 -21.99 -15.15 -12.73
N SER A 451 -22.55 -14.05 -13.24
CA SER A 451 -22.48 -13.76 -14.67
C SER A 451 -21.03 -13.53 -15.12
N PRO A 452 -20.70 -13.75 -16.40
CA PRO A 452 -19.36 -13.46 -16.91
C PRO A 452 -18.91 -12.01 -16.66
N GLN A 453 -19.84 -11.05 -16.65
CA GLN A 453 -19.52 -9.66 -16.29
C GLN A 453 -19.10 -9.55 -14.83
N ARG A 454 -19.86 -10.15 -13.90
CA ARG A 454 -19.52 -10.12 -12.48
C ARG A 454 -18.20 -10.84 -12.19
N GLN A 455 -17.92 -11.94 -12.88
CA GLN A 455 -16.63 -12.63 -12.79
C GLN A 455 -15.46 -11.72 -13.19
N ARG A 456 -15.59 -10.97 -14.30
CA ARG A 456 -14.58 -9.98 -14.73
C ARG A 456 -14.37 -8.87 -13.70
N GLU A 457 -15.46 -8.33 -13.14
CA GLU A 457 -15.37 -7.31 -12.08
C GLU A 457 -14.61 -7.82 -10.86
N LEU A 458 -14.88 -9.06 -10.42
CA LEU A 458 -14.18 -9.68 -9.29
C LEU A 458 -12.69 -9.84 -9.58
N LEU A 459 -12.31 -10.36 -10.76
CA LEU A 459 -10.90 -10.50 -11.15
C LEU A 459 -10.18 -9.16 -11.24
N TYR A 460 -10.84 -8.12 -11.78
CA TYR A 460 -10.28 -6.78 -11.82
C TYR A 460 -10.09 -6.21 -10.41
N GLN A 461 -11.08 -6.37 -9.53
CA GLN A 461 -10.98 -5.97 -8.12
C GLN A 461 -9.84 -6.70 -7.40
N SER A 462 -9.67 -8.00 -7.66
CA SER A 462 -8.55 -8.80 -7.16
C SER A 462 -7.20 -8.25 -7.59
N LEU A 463 -7.04 -7.84 -8.85
CA LEU A 463 -5.81 -7.18 -9.30
C LEU A 463 -5.61 -5.83 -8.61
N CYS A 464 -6.70 -5.08 -8.36
CA CYS A 464 -6.62 -3.77 -7.75
C CYS A 464 -6.25 -3.78 -6.26
N VAL A 465 -6.27 -4.93 -5.56
CA VAL A 465 -5.75 -5.02 -4.19
C VAL A 465 -4.21 -5.02 -4.13
N MET A 466 -3.54 -5.25 -5.27
CA MET A 466 -2.09 -5.18 -5.38
C MET A 466 -1.60 -3.72 -5.41
N PRO A 467 -0.44 -3.40 -4.82
CA PRO A 467 0.24 -2.13 -5.01
C PRO A 467 0.63 -1.92 -6.48
N LEU A 468 0.61 -0.67 -6.94
CA LEU A 468 1.00 -0.35 -8.33
C LEU A 468 2.40 -0.88 -8.69
N LYS A 469 3.36 -0.82 -7.77
CA LYS A 469 4.72 -1.37 -7.97
C LYS A 469 4.73 -2.87 -8.24
N LEU A 470 3.79 -3.60 -7.65
CA LEU A 470 3.64 -5.04 -7.86
C LEU A 470 2.90 -5.30 -9.18
N VAL A 471 1.83 -4.55 -9.46
CA VAL A 471 1.08 -4.64 -10.73
C VAL A 471 2.00 -4.44 -11.95
N GLU A 472 2.92 -3.47 -11.87
CA GLU A 472 3.92 -3.20 -12.93
C GLU A 472 4.81 -4.42 -13.23
N ARG A 473 5.12 -5.24 -12.23
CA ARG A 473 5.99 -6.41 -12.36
C ARG A 473 5.22 -7.69 -12.68
N VAL A 474 4.06 -7.87 -12.04
CA VAL A 474 3.30 -9.12 -12.11
C VAL A 474 2.58 -9.29 -13.44
N LEU A 475 2.09 -8.21 -14.06
CA LEU A 475 1.38 -8.32 -15.34
C LEU A 475 2.30 -8.79 -16.48
N PRO A 476 3.51 -8.20 -16.69
CA PRO A 476 4.45 -8.74 -17.68
C PRO A 476 4.91 -10.17 -17.36
N TRP A 477 5.12 -10.48 -16.08
CA TRP A 477 5.50 -11.82 -15.63
C TRP A 477 4.42 -12.85 -15.98
N LEU A 478 3.17 -12.62 -15.57
CA LEU A 478 2.05 -13.53 -15.86
C LEU A 478 1.83 -13.65 -17.37
N VAL A 479 1.76 -12.55 -18.11
CA VAL A 479 1.50 -12.59 -19.55
C VAL A 479 2.61 -13.32 -20.31
N GLY A 480 3.88 -13.15 -19.91
CA GLY A 480 5.01 -13.88 -20.50
C GLY A 480 4.98 -15.39 -20.25
N LEU A 481 4.14 -15.82 -19.31
CA LEU A 481 3.96 -17.19 -18.86
C LEU A 481 2.76 -17.89 -19.51
N LEU A 482 1.88 -17.14 -20.21
CA LEU A 482 0.70 -17.62 -20.92
C LEU A 482 0.96 -17.89 -22.40
N SER A 483 0.13 -18.70 -23.04
CA SER A 483 0.06 -18.77 -24.50
C SER A 483 -0.50 -17.48 -25.10
N GLU A 484 -0.29 -17.26 -26.40
CA GLU A 484 -0.82 -16.08 -27.09
C GLU A 484 -2.36 -15.97 -27.03
N GLU A 485 -3.06 -17.10 -27.00
CA GLU A 485 -4.52 -17.13 -26.92
C GLU A 485 -5.01 -16.76 -25.52
N GLU A 486 -4.42 -17.37 -24.48
CA GLU A 486 -4.70 -17.07 -23.08
C GLU A 486 -4.39 -15.61 -22.74
N ALA A 487 -3.23 -15.08 -23.18
CA ALA A 487 -2.86 -13.69 -22.97
C ALA A 487 -3.85 -12.71 -23.64
N ARG A 488 -4.36 -13.06 -24.83
CA ARG A 488 -5.34 -12.23 -25.55
C ARG A 488 -6.70 -12.27 -24.87
N SER A 489 -7.11 -13.43 -24.36
CA SER A 489 -8.33 -13.60 -23.56
C SER A 489 -8.25 -12.81 -22.26
N PHE A 490 -7.14 -12.95 -21.51
CA PHE A 490 -6.86 -12.22 -20.27
C PHE A 490 -6.96 -10.70 -20.48
N LEU A 491 -6.28 -10.20 -21.51
CA LEU A 491 -6.33 -8.78 -21.85
C LEU A 491 -7.75 -8.34 -22.23
N GLN A 492 -8.49 -9.15 -22.98
CA GLN A 492 -9.87 -8.84 -23.35
C GLN A 492 -10.79 -8.78 -22.12
N ASN A 493 -10.65 -9.71 -21.17
CA ASN A 493 -11.42 -9.70 -19.93
C ASN A 493 -11.10 -8.47 -19.08
N MET A 494 -9.83 -8.07 -18.97
CA MET A 494 -9.46 -6.81 -18.29
C MET A 494 -10.06 -5.56 -18.95
N HIS A 495 -10.20 -5.52 -20.27
CA HIS A 495 -10.81 -4.37 -20.97
C HIS A 495 -12.34 -4.32 -20.81
N LEU A 496 -12.97 -5.46 -20.54
CA LEU A 496 -14.42 -5.60 -20.41
C LEU A 496 -14.90 -5.48 -18.96
N ALA A 497 -14.00 -5.62 -17.99
CA ALA A 497 -14.21 -5.24 -16.58
C ALA A 497 -14.28 -3.72 -16.46
#